data_AF-A0A952SIK9-F1
#
_entry.id   AF-A0A952SIK9-F1
#
_cell.length_a   1.000
_cell.length_b   1.000
_cell.length_c   1.000
_cell.angle_alpha   90.00
_cell.angle_beta   90.00
_cell.angle_gamma   90.00
#
_symmetry.space_group_name_H-M   'P 1'
#
loop_
_entity.id
_entity.type
_entity.pdbx_description
1 polymer ?
#
loop_
_entity_poly.entity_id
_entity_poly.type
_entity_poly.pdbx_seq_one_letter_code
_entity_poly.pdbx_strand_id
1 'polypeptide(L)'
;MTHQDLEDTVPFYAIGALEKTERQALEAHLLSGCVPCRTILKEYQSVAVALPFELTLVPPPRHLKAKIMGARTMPQSAEAALDSPAKPSLEPGEWMNHLFPPSTASTQSFGWVLSMVFLAILGIVAFLSWNSSPQEAATASKVAELQAQADEAHAKLATLQQQLKEREASLAQTQEELQRRLAELVEVKDQLIQREAELDDLKRHLTPQRTRPTVLP
;
A
#
# COMPACT_ATOMS: atom_id res chain seq x y z
N MET A 1 -6.21 -15.59 -15.96
CA MET A 1 -5.89 -14.34 -15.24
C MET A 1 -4.52 -14.50 -14.63
N THR A 2 -3.66 -13.52 -14.81
CA THR A 2 -2.35 -13.46 -14.16
C THR A 2 -2.54 -13.05 -12.69
N HIS A 3 -1.50 -13.24 -11.86
CA HIS A 3 -1.52 -12.73 -10.48
C HIS A 3 -1.76 -11.21 -10.44
N GLN A 4 -1.11 -10.48 -11.36
CA GLN A 4 -1.22 -9.01 -11.44
C GLN A 4 -2.66 -8.57 -11.72
N ASP A 5 -3.34 -9.23 -12.67
CA ASP A 5 -4.74 -8.92 -12.99
C ASP A 5 -5.67 -9.11 -11.77
N LEU A 6 -5.36 -10.10 -10.91
CA LEU A 6 -6.15 -10.39 -9.72
C LEU A 6 -5.87 -9.40 -8.59
N GLU A 7 -4.62 -8.96 -8.44
CA GLU A 7 -4.22 -7.96 -7.45
C GLU A 7 -5.00 -6.64 -7.64
N ASP A 8 -5.17 -6.21 -8.89
CA ASP A 8 -5.94 -5.01 -9.25
C ASP A 8 -7.44 -5.13 -8.91
N THR A 9 -7.97 -6.35 -8.82
CA THR A 9 -9.38 -6.60 -8.45
C THR A 9 -9.64 -6.65 -6.94
N VAL A 10 -8.59 -6.78 -6.12
CA VAL A 10 -8.71 -6.91 -4.65
C VAL A 10 -9.47 -5.76 -3.98
N PRO A 11 -9.25 -4.47 -4.33
CA PRO A 11 -9.99 -3.36 -3.72
C PRO A 11 -11.50 -3.46 -3.99
N PHE A 12 -11.90 -3.85 -5.21
CA PHE A 12 -13.30 -4.01 -5.60
C PHE A 12 -13.97 -5.18 -4.87
N TYR A 13 -13.22 -6.25 -4.61
CA TYR A 13 -13.69 -7.35 -3.78
C TYR A 13 -13.92 -6.89 -2.32
N ALA A 14 -13.01 -6.08 -1.75
CA ALA A 14 -13.12 -5.61 -0.37
C ALA A 14 -14.39 -4.77 -0.10
N ILE A 15 -14.82 -3.96 -1.09
CA ILE A 15 -16.07 -3.18 -1.02
C ILE A 15 -17.31 -3.94 -1.54
N GLY A 16 -17.15 -5.18 -2.00
CA GLY A 16 -18.23 -6.00 -2.53
C GLY A 16 -18.75 -5.60 -3.92
N ALA A 17 -18.00 -4.80 -4.67
CA ALA A 17 -18.36 -4.26 -5.99
C ALA A 17 -17.98 -5.18 -7.17
N LEU A 18 -17.32 -6.31 -6.90
CA LEU A 18 -16.83 -7.21 -7.94
C LEU A 18 -17.94 -8.10 -8.53
N GLU A 19 -17.88 -8.33 -9.85
CA GLU A 19 -18.81 -9.19 -10.58
C GLU A 19 -18.70 -10.67 -10.13
N LYS A 20 -19.75 -11.47 -10.38
CA LYS A 20 -19.81 -12.87 -9.91
C LYS A 20 -18.66 -13.73 -10.45
N THR A 21 -18.32 -13.56 -11.72
CA THR A 21 -17.28 -14.32 -12.42
C THR A 21 -15.88 -13.97 -11.90
N GLU A 22 -15.58 -12.68 -11.78
CA GLU A 22 -14.31 -12.16 -11.27
C GLU A 22 -14.11 -12.52 -9.79
N ARG A 23 -15.18 -12.44 -9.01
CA ARG A 23 -15.19 -12.87 -7.60
C ARG A 23 -14.79 -14.32 -7.45
N GLN A 24 -15.36 -15.20 -8.27
CA GLN A 24 -15.03 -16.62 -8.21
C GLN A 24 -13.57 -16.89 -8.61
N ALA A 25 -13.03 -16.15 -9.57
CA ALA A 25 -11.62 -16.25 -9.95
C ALA A 25 -10.68 -15.80 -8.82
N LEU A 26 -10.99 -14.68 -8.16
CA LEU A 26 -10.22 -14.19 -7.02
C LEU A 26 -10.32 -15.13 -5.81
N GLU A 27 -11.50 -15.64 -5.49
CA GLU A 27 -11.70 -16.61 -4.41
C GLU A 27 -10.91 -17.90 -4.65
N ALA A 28 -10.92 -18.42 -5.88
CA ALA A 28 -10.09 -19.57 -6.24
C ALA A 28 -8.59 -19.31 -6.04
N HIS A 29 -8.12 -18.10 -6.39
CA HIS A 29 -6.74 -17.68 -6.17
C HIS A 29 -6.39 -17.48 -4.69
N LEU A 30 -7.31 -16.97 -3.88
CA LEU A 30 -7.13 -16.88 -2.44
C LEU A 30 -7.05 -18.29 -1.85
N LEU A 31 -7.92 -19.21 -2.27
CA LEU A 31 -7.92 -20.62 -1.84
C LEU A 31 -6.63 -21.36 -2.23
N SER A 32 -5.97 -21.00 -3.33
CA SER A 32 -4.66 -21.55 -3.68
C SER A 32 -3.52 -21.10 -2.75
N GLY A 33 -3.78 -20.17 -1.82
CA GLY A 33 -2.84 -19.81 -0.76
C GLY A 33 -1.93 -18.62 -1.06
N CYS A 34 -2.29 -17.75 -2.01
CA CYS A 34 -1.50 -16.57 -2.32
C CYS A 34 -1.42 -15.60 -1.13
N VAL A 35 -0.24 -15.46 -0.52
CA VAL A 35 -0.01 -14.60 0.66
C VAL A 35 -0.12 -13.11 0.31
N PRO A 36 0.49 -12.58 -0.77
CA PRO A 36 0.37 -11.17 -1.14
C PRO A 36 -1.08 -10.70 -1.27
N CYS A 37 -1.88 -11.40 -2.06
CA CYS A 37 -3.29 -11.06 -2.27
C CYS A 37 -4.11 -11.12 -0.97
N ARG A 38 -3.82 -12.06 -0.07
CA ARG A 38 -4.49 -12.15 1.25
C ARG A 38 -4.12 -10.99 2.17
N THR A 39 -2.87 -10.53 2.12
CA THR A 39 -2.41 -9.38 2.92
C THR A 39 -3.06 -8.09 2.42
N ILE A 40 -2.97 -7.82 1.11
CA ILE A 40 -3.57 -6.65 0.47
C ILE A 40 -5.09 -6.62 0.71
N LEU A 41 -5.76 -7.78 0.63
CA LEU A 41 -7.18 -7.88 0.92
C LEU A 41 -7.54 -7.44 2.35
N LYS A 42 -6.75 -7.84 3.35
CA LYS A 42 -6.98 -7.42 4.74
C LYS A 42 -6.82 -5.92 4.93
N GLU A 43 -5.84 -5.32 4.26
CA GLU A 43 -5.60 -3.88 4.30
C GLU A 43 -6.80 -3.13 3.72
N TYR A 44 -7.28 -3.50 2.53
CA TYR A 44 -8.46 -2.88 1.93
C TYR A 44 -9.74 -3.14 2.73
N GLN A 45 -9.93 -4.32 3.30
CA GLN A 45 -11.08 -4.60 4.17
C GLN A 45 -11.08 -3.71 5.41
N SER A 46 -9.92 -3.41 6.00
CA SER A 46 -9.84 -2.50 7.15
C SER A 46 -10.33 -1.09 6.80
N VAL A 47 -9.99 -0.59 5.60
CA VAL A 47 -10.44 0.70 5.09
C VAL A 47 -11.94 0.65 4.75
N ALA A 48 -12.39 -0.43 4.09
CA ALA A 48 -13.79 -0.60 3.68
C ALA A 48 -14.77 -0.57 4.87
N VAL A 49 -14.36 -1.07 6.04
CA VAL A 49 -15.18 -1.02 7.27
C VAL A 49 -15.30 0.40 7.83
N ALA A 50 -14.33 1.29 7.56
CA ALA A 50 -14.38 2.68 8.01
C ALA A 50 -15.27 3.57 7.12
N LEU A 51 -15.34 3.29 5.81
CA LEU A 51 -16.07 4.12 4.83
C LEU A 51 -17.54 4.42 5.22
N PRO A 52 -18.35 3.48 5.73
CA PRO A 52 -19.74 3.77 6.09
C PRO A 52 -19.92 4.83 7.18
N PHE A 53 -18.91 5.06 8.01
CA PHE A 53 -18.97 6.06 9.09
C PHE A 53 -18.81 7.50 8.57
N GLU A 54 -18.25 7.67 7.37
CA GLU A 54 -18.13 8.97 6.70
C GLU A 54 -19.39 9.34 5.90
N LEU A 55 -20.33 8.40 5.75
CA LEU A 55 -21.58 8.64 5.02
C LEU A 55 -22.61 9.35 5.89
N THR A 56 -23.47 10.14 5.26
CA THR A 56 -24.63 10.71 5.96
C THR A 56 -25.61 9.59 6.32
N LEU A 57 -25.84 9.39 7.61
CA LEU A 57 -26.80 8.39 8.09
C LEU A 57 -28.24 8.83 7.78
N VAL A 58 -28.96 8.00 7.01
CA VAL A 58 -30.40 8.13 6.83
C VAL A 58 -31.11 7.40 7.97
N PRO A 59 -31.97 8.07 8.76
CA PRO A 59 -32.62 7.44 9.91
C PRO A 59 -33.57 6.31 9.45
N PRO A 60 -33.48 5.10 10.04
CA PRO A 60 -34.33 4.00 9.65
C PRO A 60 -35.78 4.21 10.13
N PRO A 61 -36.79 3.76 9.35
CA PRO A 61 -38.18 3.73 9.78
C PRO A 61 -38.39 3.07 11.16
N ARG A 62 -39.19 3.71 12.03
CA ARG A 62 -39.36 3.33 13.45
C ARG A 62 -39.85 1.89 13.67
N HIS A 63 -40.55 1.30 12.70
CA HIS A 63 -41.07 -0.07 12.78
C HIS A 63 -40.04 -1.14 12.38
N LEU A 64 -38.94 -0.79 11.70
CA LEU A 64 -37.94 -1.77 11.25
C LEU A 64 -37.24 -2.45 12.43
N LYS A 65 -36.94 -1.69 13.49
CA LYS A 65 -36.33 -2.27 14.71
C LYS A 65 -37.23 -3.34 15.31
N ALA A 66 -38.52 -3.05 15.46
CA ALA A 66 -39.49 -4.02 15.98
C ALA A 66 -39.64 -5.24 15.05
N LYS A 67 -39.66 -5.04 13.72
CA LYS A 67 -39.73 -6.12 12.73
C LYS A 67 -38.50 -7.03 12.74
N ILE A 68 -37.29 -6.46 12.82
CA ILE A 68 -36.03 -7.22 12.87
C ILE A 68 -35.90 -7.96 14.21
N MET A 69 -36.22 -7.30 15.32
CA MET A 69 -36.18 -7.94 16.64
C MET A 69 -37.21 -9.06 16.73
N GLY A 70 -38.44 -8.83 16.22
CA GLY A 70 -39.50 -9.83 16.12
C GLY A 70 -39.13 -11.03 15.25
N ALA A 71 -38.47 -10.81 14.11
CA ALA A 71 -37.98 -11.89 13.25
C ALA A 71 -36.91 -12.77 13.92
N ARG A 72 -36.12 -12.23 14.85
CA ARG A 72 -35.18 -13.00 15.68
C ARG A 72 -35.84 -13.69 16.86
N THR A 73 -36.96 -13.15 17.36
CA THR A 73 -37.71 -13.71 18.50
C THR A 73 -38.78 -14.71 18.08
N MET A 74 -38.97 -14.98 16.79
CA MET A 74 -39.87 -16.03 16.36
C MET A 74 -39.15 -17.38 16.54
N PRO A 75 -39.48 -18.19 17.58
CA PRO A 75 -39.04 -19.57 17.58
C PRO A 75 -39.70 -20.26 16.40
N GLN A 76 -38.89 -20.96 15.62
CA GLN A 76 -39.29 -22.04 14.73
C GLN A 76 -39.88 -23.18 15.58
N SER A 77 -41.04 -22.96 16.20
CA SER A 77 -41.83 -23.92 16.96
C SER A 77 -43.18 -23.27 17.29
N ALA A 78 -43.96 -23.00 16.25
CA ALA A 78 -45.39 -22.74 16.38
C ALA A 78 -46.16 -23.96 15.84
N GLU A 79 -45.75 -25.16 16.25
CA GLU A 79 -46.47 -26.42 15.98
C GLU A 79 -46.46 -27.30 17.25
N ALA A 80 -46.70 -26.69 18.41
CA ALA A 80 -46.92 -27.42 19.67
C ALA A 80 -47.65 -26.52 20.66
N ALA A 81 -48.86 -26.09 20.31
CA ALA A 81 -49.77 -25.44 21.24
C ALA A 81 -51.18 -25.99 21.04
N LEU A 82 -51.40 -27.20 21.56
CA LEU A 82 -52.71 -27.67 21.98
C LEU A 82 -52.53 -28.19 23.40
N ASP A 83 -53.03 -27.40 24.35
CA ASP A 83 -53.75 -27.81 25.55
C ASP A 83 -53.45 -26.98 26.81
N SER A 84 -54.47 -26.19 27.13
CA SER A 84 -55.05 -25.95 28.46
C SER A 84 -54.82 -24.60 29.17
N PRO A 85 -55.88 -24.08 29.85
CA PRO A 85 -56.14 -22.65 29.96
C PRO A 85 -55.83 -22.04 31.34
N ALA A 86 -55.79 -20.71 31.31
CA ALA A 86 -55.57 -19.76 32.39
C ALA A 86 -56.48 -19.90 33.63
N LYS A 87 -55.92 -19.55 34.81
CA LYS A 87 -56.54 -18.67 35.84
C LYS A 87 -55.44 -17.94 36.64
N PRO A 88 -55.55 -16.62 36.87
CA PRO A 88 -54.58 -15.82 37.63
C PRO A 88 -54.95 -15.79 39.13
N SER A 89 -54.03 -16.22 40.00
CA SER A 89 -54.14 -16.12 41.46
C SER A 89 -53.14 -15.09 41.96
N LEU A 90 -53.64 -13.88 42.24
CA LEU A 90 -52.91 -12.81 42.90
C LEU A 90 -52.95 -13.04 44.41
N GLU A 91 -52.07 -13.90 44.92
CA GLU A 91 -51.58 -13.80 46.29
C GLU A 91 -50.09 -14.18 46.28
N PRO A 92 -49.18 -13.22 46.57
CA PRO A 92 -47.77 -13.54 46.74
C PRO A 92 -47.61 -14.50 47.92
N GLY A 93 -47.36 -15.77 47.62
CA GLY A 93 -47.21 -16.82 48.61
C GLY A 93 -45.99 -16.63 49.51
N GLU A 94 -45.94 -17.42 50.58
CA GLU A 94 -44.95 -17.42 51.67
C GLU A 94 -43.50 -17.69 51.20
N TRP A 95 -43.32 -18.55 50.20
CA TRP A 95 -42.85 -18.10 48.89
C TRP A 95 -41.79 -16.98 48.76
N MET A 96 -42.30 -15.76 48.78
CA MET A 96 -41.56 -14.55 48.44
C MET A 96 -40.68 -14.07 49.60
N ASN A 97 -40.97 -14.50 50.84
CA ASN A 97 -40.19 -14.16 52.03
C ASN A 97 -38.86 -14.91 52.13
N HIS A 98 -38.69 -16.01 51.39
CA HIS A 98 -37.41 -16.73 51.33
C HIS A 98 -36.54 -16.35 50.13
N LEU A 99 -37.07 -15.55 49.19
CA LEU A 99 -36.31 -15.07 48.04
C LEU A 99 -35.72 -13.67 48.25
N PHE A 100 -36.26 -12.88 49.18
CA PHE A 100 -35.76 -11.55 49.50
C PHE A 100 -35.61 -11.37 51.02
N PRO A 101 -34.48 -11.73 51.63
CA PRO A 101 -34.22 -11.36 53.02
C PRO A 101 -34.25 -9.83 53.15
N PRO A 102 -34.79 -9.26 54.25
CA PRO A 102 -34.76 -7.83 54.46
C PRO A 102 -33.29 -7.39 54.53
N SER A 103 -32.86 -6.60 53.55
CA SER A 103 -31.56 -5.96 53.58
C SER A 103 -31.52 -5.06 54.80
N THR A 104 -30.82 -5.48 55.85
CA THR A 104 -30.31 -4.53 56.84
C THR A 104 -29.36 -3.63 56.06
N ALA A 105 -29.80 -2.40 55.80
CA ALA A 105 -28.93 -1.35 55.33
C ALA A 105 -27.92 -1.06 56.44
N SER A 106 -26.87 -1.87 56.51
CA SER A 106 -25.62 -1.49 57.14
C SER A 106 -25.11 -0.31 56.33
N THR A 107 -25.27 0.91 56.85
CA THR A 107 -24.50 2.08 56.43
C THR A 107 -23.04 1.84 56.79
N GLN A 108 -22.44 0.90 56.06
CA GLN A 108 -21.02 0.64 56.05
C GLN A 108 -20.40 1.75 55.21
N SER A 109 -19.54 2.52 55.84
CA SER A 109 -18.98 3.77 55.34
C SER A 109 -18.55 3.70 53.87
N PHE A 110 -19.28 4.42 53.01
CA PHE A 110 -18.90 4.65 51.60
C PHE A 110 -17.46 5.18 51.44
N GLY A 111 -16.88 5.76 52.50
CA GLY A 111 -15.49 6.20 52.54
C GLY A 111 -14.46 5.06 52.40
N TRP A 112 -14.73 3.86 52.91
CA TRP A 112 -13.76 2.76 52.81
C TRP A 112 -13.72 2.15 51.39
N VAL A 113 -14.88 2.07 50.73
CA VAL A 113 -14.99 1.60 49.34
C VAL A 113 -14.28 2.55 48.37
N LEU A 114 -14.46 3.86 48.53
CA LEU A 114 -13.76 4.87 47.73
C LEU A 114 -12.23 4.82 47.91
N SER A 115 -11.75 4.60 49.14
CA SER A 115 -10.33 4.44 49.42
C SER A 115 -9.74 3.19 48.75
N MET A 116 -10.45 2.05 48.84
CA MET A 116 -10.02 0.80 48.19
C MET A 116 -9.99 0.93 46.66
N VAL A 117 -10.97 1.61 46.07
CA VAL A 117 -11.00 1.87 44.62
C VAL A 117 -9.83 2.78 44.21
N PHE A 118 -9.55 3.83 44.99
CA PHE A 118 -8.43 4.73 44.70
C PHE A 118 -7.07 4.02 44.78
N LEU A 119 -6.89 3.16 45.78
CA LEU A 119 -5.67 2.37 45.97
C LEU A 119 -5.52 1.31 44.86
N ALA A 120 -6.62 0.69 44.42
CA ALA A 120 -6.64 -0.20 43.27
C ALA A 120 -6.28 0.54 41.96
N ILE A 121 -6.82 1.73 41.73
CA ILE A 121 -6.49 2.56 40.57
C ILE A 121 -5.01 2.95 40.59
N LEU A 122 -4.47 3.40 41.72
CA LEU A 122 -3.04 3.71 41.85
C LEU A 122 -2.16 2.49 41.61
N GLY A 123 -2.56 1.31 42.12
CA GLY A 123 -1.87 0.05 41.87
C GLY A 123 -1.88 -0.34 40.39
N ILE A 124 -3.02 -0.18 39.70
CA ILE A 124 -3.15 -0.44 38.26
C ILE A 124 -2.29 0.55 37.46
N VAL A 125 -2.31 1.84 37.80
CA VAL A 125 -1.48 2.86 37.14
C VAL A 125 0.00 2.58 37.35
N ALA A 126 0.42 2.23 38.57
CA ALA A 126 1.80 1.85 38.87
C ALA A 126 2.21 0.58 38.11
N PHE A 127 1.32 -0.42 38.04
CA PHE A 127 1.56 -1.67 37.31
C PHE A 127 1.67 -1.43 35.80
N LEU A 128 0.77 -0.64 35.22
CA LEU A 128 0.82 -0.24 33.82
C LEU A 128 2.08 0.58 33.55
N SER A 129 2.42 1.54 34.41
CA SER A 129 3.66 2.32 34.28
C SER A 129 4.89 1.41 34.29
N TRP A 130 4.97 0.44 35.21
CA TRP A 130 6.06 -0.53 35.28
C TRP A 130 6.13 -1.41 34.04
N ASN A 131 4.97 -1.83 33.52
CA ASN A 131 4.88 -2.66 32.32
C ASN A 131 5.16 -1.87 31.02
N SER A 132 5.02 -0.53 31.05
CA SER A 132 5.24 0.36 29.89
C SER A 132 6.69 0.83 29.77
N SER A 133 7.47 0.80 30.85
CA SER A 133 8.87 1.25 30.89
C SER A 133 9.85 0.55 29.93
N PRO A 134 9.72 -0.73 29.49
CA PRO A 134 10.72 -1.34 28.63
C PRO A 134 10.64 -0.92 27.15
N GLN A 135 9.63 -0.13 26.74
CA GLN A 135 9.40 0.18 25.33
C GLN A 135 10.26 1.33 24.78
N GLU A 136 10.80 2.21 25.63
CA GLU A 136 11.58 3.38 25.19
C GLU A 136 12.89 3.00 24.47
N ALA A 137 13.57 1.94 24.95
CA ALA A 137 14.78 1.43 24.31
C ALA A 137 14.48 0.83 22.92
N ALA A 138 13.32 0.20 22.75
CA ALA A 138 12.89 -0.38 21.48
C ALA A 138 12.41 0.68 20.47
N THR A 139 11.85 1.81 20.94
CA THR A 139 11.52 2.94 20.07
C THR A 139 12.79 3.69 19.64
N ALA A 140 13.75 3.86 20.55
CA ALA A 140 15.03 4.48 20.24
C ALA A 140 15.82 3.67 19.19
N SER A 141 15.83 2.34 19.31
CA SER A 141 16.49 1.47 18.31
C SER A 141 15.81 1.52 16.94
N LYS A 142 14.47 1.53 16.88
CA LYS A 142 13.73 1.68 15.61
C LYS A 142 13.99 3.02 14.93
N VAL A 143 14.05 4.11 15.69
CA VAL A 143 14.38 5.43 15.14
C VAL A 143 15.82 5.44 14.62
N ALA A 144 16.77 4.86 15.37
CA ALA A 144 18.15 4.73 14.92
C ALA A 144 18.29 3.87 13.66
N GLU A 145 17.52 2.78 13.54
CA GLU A 145 17.50 1.91 12.36
C GLU A 145 16.92 2.61 11.13
N LEU A 146 15.80 3.32 11.28
CA LEU A 146 15.21 4.11 10.18
C LEU A 146 16.15 5.22 9.72
N GLN A 147 16.86 5.85 10.66
CA GLN A 147 17.83 6.88 10.34
C GLN A 147 19.04 6.30 9.59
N ALA A 148 19.53 5.13 10.00
CA ALA A 148 20.57 4.41 9.27
C ALA A 148 20.12 4.01 7.85
N GLN A 149 18.86 3.58 7.67
CA GLN A 149 18.30 3.30 6.35
C GLN A 149 18.18 4.56 5.47
N ALA A 150 17.81 5.69 6.06
CA ALA A 150 17.78 6.98 5.37
C ALA A 150 19.18 7.40 4.91
N ASP A 151 20.19 7.28 5.79
CA ASP A 151 21.58 7.58 5.46
C ASP A 151 22.12 6.67 4.35
N GLU A 152 21.79 5.37 4.38
CA GLU A 152 22.16 4.42 3.31
C GLU A 152 21.47 4.78 1.98
N ALA A 153 20.19 5.17 2.00
CA ALA A 153 19.48 5.62 0.81
C ALA A 153 20.10 6.90 0.22
N HIS A 154 20.47 7.87 1.07
CA HIS A 154 21.17 9.08 0.65
C HIS A 154 22.54 8.77 0.03
N ALA A 155 23.30 7.83 0.62
CA ALA A 155 24.56 7.38 0.06
C ALA A 155 24.37 6.73 -1.32
N LYS A 156 23.35 5.89 -1.50
CA LYS A 156 22.99 5.29 -2.81
C LYS A 156 22.59 6.33 -3.85
N LEU A 157 21.84 7.36 -3.46
CA LEU A 157 21.49 8.46 -4.36
C LEU A 157 22.73 9.25 -4.80
N ALA A 158 23.64 9.54 -3.87
CA ALA A 158 24.89 10.23 -4.18
C ALA A 158 25.78 9.41 -5.14
N THR A 159 25.86 8.10 -4.96
CA THR A 159 26.63 7.23 -5.86
C THR A 159 25.99 7.13 -7.25
N LEU A 160 24.67 7.01 -7.35
CA LEU A 160 23.97 7.03 -8.64
C LEU A 160 24.12 8.37 -9.37
N GLN A 161 24.04 9.49 -8.64
CA GLN A 161 24.31 10.82 -9.21
C GLN A 161 25.74 10.94 -9.75
N GLN A 162 26.72 10.36 -9.05
CA GLN A 162 28.11 10.34 -9.52
C GLN A 162 28.27 9.48 -10.79
N GLN A 163 27.61 8.32 -10.85
CA GLN A 163 27.61 7.48 -12.04
C GLN A 163 26.97 8.16 -13.25
N LEU A 164 25.89 8.91 -13.04
CA LEU A 164 25.26 9.68 -14.12
C LEU A 164 26.22 10.75 -14.66
N LYS A 165 26.88 11.52 -13.78
CA LYS A 165 27.88 12.52 -14.18
C LYS A 165 29.05 11.90 -14.95
N GLU A 166 29.51 10.73 -14.52
CA GLU A 166 30.58 10.01 -15.21
C GLU A 166 30.13 9.55 -16.61
N ARG A 167 28.89 9.06 -16.74
CA ARG A 167 28.33 8.70 -18.05
C ARG A 167 28.14 9.93 -18.95
N GLU A 168 27.66 11.04 -18.41
CA GLU A 168 27.55 12.31 -19.15
C GLU A 168 28.92 12.78 -19.65
N ALA A 169 29.95 12.74 -18.80
CA ALA A 169 31.32 13.08 -19.20
C ALA A 169 31.86 12.15 -20.29
N SER A 170 31.58 10.83 -20.19
CA SER A 170 31.98 9.88 -21.24
C SER A 170 31.27 10.12 -22.57
N LEU A 171 30.00 10.53 -22.55
CA LEU A 171 29.23 10.86 -23.75
C LEU A 171 29.72 12.17 -24.39
N ALA A 172 30.07 13.17 -23.57
CA ALA A 172 30.67 14.41 -24.05
C ALA A 172 32.03 14.13 -24.72
N GLN A 173 32.87 13.28 -24.11
CA GLN A 173 34.16 12.91 -24.67
C GLN A 173 34.03 12.16 -26.01
N THR A 174 33.08 11.23 -26.14
CA THR A 174 32.86 10.52 -27.41
C THR A 174 32.31 11.45 -28.49
N GLN A 175 31.45 12.41 -28.11
CA GLN A 175 30.95 13.43 -29.03
C GLN A 175 32.07 14.35 -29.53
N GLU A 176 32.98 14.79 -28.65
CA GLU A 176 34.15 15.60 -29.03
C GLU A 176 35.08 14.83 -29.97
N GLU A 177 35.35 13.55 -29.69
CA GLU A 177 36.17 12.69 -30.56
C GLU A 177 35.51 12.50 -31.94
N LEU A 178 34.19 12.31 -32.00
CA LEU A 178 33.45 12.24 -33.27
C LEU A 178 33.54 13.56 -34.04
N GLN A 179 33.37 14.70 -33.37
CA GLN A 179 33.50 16.02 -34.01
C GLN A 179 34.91 16.24 -34.56
N ARG A 180 35.94 15.82 -33.82
CA ARG A 180 37.33 15.90 -34.26
C ARG A 180 37.59 15.05 -35.50
N ARG A 181 37.12 13.80 -35.51
CA ARG A 181 37.24 12.93 -36.69
C ARG A 181 36.48 13.45 -37.90
N LEU A 182 35.33 14.08 -37.70
CA LEU A 182 34.60 14.74 -38.79
C LEU A 182 35.40 15.91 -39.37
N ALA A 183 36.04 16.74 -38.54
CA ALA A 183 36.91 17.80 -39.02
C ALA A 183 38.14 17.25 -39.78
N GLU A 184 38.77 16.18 -39.28
CA GLU A 184 39.87 15.51 -39.97
C GLU A 184 39.44 14.92 -41.32
N LEU A 185 38.25 14.32 -41.42
CA LEU A 185 37.72 13.81 -42.68
C LEU A 185 37.44 14.92 -43.70
N VAL A 186 36.96 16.09 -43.25
CA VAL A 186 36.76 17.25 -44.13
C VAL A 186 38.09 17.77 -44.66
N GLU A 187 39.10 17.92 -43.79
CA GLU A 187 40.45 18.34 -44.16
C GLU A 187 41.09 17.37 -45.16
N VAL A 188 41.03 16.06 -44.90
CA VAL A 188 41.57 15.04 -45.82
C VAL A 188 40.85 15.07 -47.17
N LYS A 189 39.52 15.25 -47.18
CA LYS A 189 38.75 15.38 -48.41
C LYS A 189 39.19 16.62 -49.21
N ASP A 190 39.41 17.75 -48.55
CA ASP A 190 39.87 18.97 -49.23
C ASP A 190 41.29 18.81 -49.80
N GLN A 191 42.19 18.10 -49.09
CA GLN A 191 43.50 17.73 -49.62
C GLN A 191 43.41 16.81 -50.85
N LEU A 192 42.48 15.86 -50.87
CA LEU A 192 42.23 15.00 -52.04
C LEU A 192 41.74 15.83 -53.24
N ILE A 193 40.80 16.76 -53.04
CA ILE A 193 40.30 17.66 -54.09
C ILE A 193 41.44 18.51 -54.65
N GLN A 194 42.31 19.03 -53.77
CA GLN A 194 43.45 19.83 -54.21
C GLN A 194 44.47 18.99 -55.01
N ARG A 195 44.75 17.76 -54.59
CA ARG A 195 45.64 16.85 -55.32
C ARG A 195 45.07 16.41 -56.66
N GLU A 196 43.77 16.19 -56.74
CA GLU A 196 43.07 15.90 -57.99
C GLU A 196 43.20 17.09 -58.97
N ALA A 197 43.02 18.32 -58.48
CA ALA A 197 43.22 19.52 -59.30
C ALA A 197 44.67 19.70 -59.78
N GLU A 198 45.67 19.45 -58.93
CA GLU A 198 47.09 19.48 -59.29
C GLU A 198 47.43 18.43 -60.38
N LEU A 199 46.90 17.21 -60.25
CA LEU A 199 47.10 16.14 -61.23
C LEU A 199 46.44 16.46 -62.59
N ASP A 200 45.25 17.05 -62.58
CA ASP A 200 44.56 17.49 -63.79
C ASP A 200 45.32 18.59 -64.52
N ASP A 201 45.90 19.54 -63.80
CA ASP A 201 46.70 20.62 -64.37
C ASP A 201 47.99 20.09 -65.03
N LEU A 202 48.73 19.21 -64.33
CA LEU A 202 49.91 18.54 -64.88
C LEU A 202 49.57 17.72 -66.15
N LYS A 203 48.43 17.02 -66.15
CA LYS A 203 47.96 16.26 -67.31
C LYS A 203 47.70 17.16 -68.52
N ARG A 204 47.05 18.32 -68.31
CA ARG A 204 46.82 19.33 -69.35
C ARG A 204 48.12 19.94 -69.87
N HIS A 205 49.14 20.13 -69.03
CA HIS A 205 50.45 20.64 -69.46
C HIS A 205 51.26 19.62 -70.26
N LEU A 206 51.14 18.32 -69.98
CA LEU A 206 51.83 17.26 -70.74
C LEU A 206 51.19 16.95 -72.09
N THR A 207 49.87 17.18 -72.25
CA THR A 207 49.16 16.91 -73.51
C THR A 207 49.62 17.75 -74.72
N PRO A 208 49.92 19.06 -74.64
CA PRO A 208 50.36 19.87 -75.78
C PRO A 208 51.76 19.53 -76.29
N GLN A 209 52.64 18.91 -75.49
CA GLN A 209 53.98 18.53 -75.97
C GLN A 209 54.00 17.29 -76.87
N ARG A 210 52.98 16.43 -76.82
CA ARG A 210 52.98 15.16 -77.57
C ARG A 210 52.61 15.31 -79.04
N THR A 211 52.07 16.46 -79.45
CA THR A 211 51.70 16.74 -80.84
C THR A 211 52.73 17.68 -81.50
N ARG A 212 54.00 17.26 -81.56
CA ARG A 212 54.95 17.83 -82.55
C ARG A 212 55.10 16.81 -83.68
N PRO A 213 54.56 17.05 -84.87
CA PRO A 213 54.73 16.14 -85.99
C PRO A 213 56.19 16.16 -86.41
N THR A 214 56.86 15.01 -86.29
CA THR A 214 58.17 14.76 -86.87
C THR A 214 57.99 14.76 -88.39
N VAL A 215 58.22 15.91 -89.03
CA VAL A 215 58.46 15.99 -90.47
C VAL A 215 59.91 15.53 -90.68
N LEU A 216 60.07 14.33 -91.25
CA LEU A 216 61.34 13.84 -91.78
C LEU A 216 61.38 14.16 -93.30
N PRO A 217 62.59 14.39 -93.86
CA PRO A 217 62.81 15.07 -95.14
C PRO A 217 62.38 14.28 -96.38
#